data_AF-R7UU79-F1
#
_entry.id   AF-R7UU79-F1
#
_cell.length_a   1.000
_cell.length_b   1.000
_cell.length_c   1.000
_cell.angle_alpha   90.00
_cell.angle_beta   90.00
_cell.angle_gamma   90.00
#
_symmetry.space_group_name_H-M   'P 1'
#
loop_
_entity.id
_entity.type
_entity.pdbx_description
1 polymer ?
#
loop_
_entity_poly.entity_id
_entity_poly.type
_entity_poly.pdbx_seq_one_letter_code
_entity_poly.pdbx_strand_id
1 'polypeptide(L)' 'NECKMVEEQKKVYAIISNSIENKKGSLFFLDAPGGTGETFLLNLLLSKVRYNGDIALAVAPSGIAATLL' A
#
# COMPACT_ATOMS: atom_id res chain seq x y z
N ASN A 1 3.84 -7.29 10.86
CA ASN A 1 2.46 -7.27 10.30
C ASN A 1 2.29 -8.06 9.00
N GLU A 2 3.37 -8.42 8.29
CA GLU A 2 3.31 -9.11 6.99
C GLU A 2 2.70 -10.53 7.05
N CYS A 3 2.77 -11.22 8.20
CA CYS A 3 2.15 -12.54 8.37
C CYS A 3 0.61 -12.57 8.26
N LYS A 4 -0.07 -11.43 8.22
CA LYS A 4 -1.54 -11.35 8.10
C LYS A 4 -2.04 -11.30 6.65
N MET A 5 -1.15 -11.20 5.67
CA MET A 5 -1.51 -11.08 4.26
C MET A 5 -1.90 -12.42 3.63
N VAL A 6 -2.94 -12.43 2.82
CA VAL A 6 -3.23 -13.56 1.92
C VAL A 6 -2.24 -13.56 0.75
N GLU A 7 -2.09 -14.69 0.06
CA GLU A 7 -1.09 -14.85 -1.00
C GLU A 7 -1.21 -13.83 -2.14
N GLU A 8 -2.43 -13.42 -2.47
CA GLU A 8 -2.66 -12.38 -3.48
C GLU A 8 -2.14 -11.01 -3.03
N GLN A 9 -2.42 -10.62 -1.79
CA GLN A 9 -1.92 -9.37 -1.20
C GLN A 9 -0.39 -9.37 -1.13
N LYS A 10 0.24 -10.51 -0.80
CA LYS A 10 1.71 -10.63 -0.80
C LYS A 10 2.31 -10.38 -2.19
N LYS A 11 1.68 -10.91 -3.25
CA LYS A 11 2.11 -10.68 -4.63
C LYS A 11 2.03 -9.20 -4.99
N VAL A 12 0.90 -8.55 -4.71
CA VAL A 12 0.73 -7.11 -4.97
C VAL A 12 1.76 -6.29 -4.20
N TYR A 13 1.95 -6.57 -2.90
CA TYR A 13 2.94 -5.90 -2.07
C TYR A 13 4.36 -6.05 -2.61
N ALA A 14 4.74 -7.26 -3.03
CA ALA A 14 6.07 -7.51 -3.61
C ALA A 14 6.29 -6.74 -4.92
N ILE A 15 5.29 -6.68 -5.81
CA ILE A 15 5.37 -5.95 -7.08
C ILE A 15 5.59 -4.46 -6.83
N ILE A 16 4.80 -3.86 -5.93
CA ILE A 16 4.89 -2.43 -5.63
C ILE A 16 6.18 -2.12 -4.88
N SER A 17 6.55 -2.92 -3.89
CA SER A 17 7.78 -2.75 -3.11
C SER A 17 9.01 -2.80 -4.01
N ASN A 18 9.07 -3.78 -4.93
CA ASN A 18 10.16 -3.87 -5.89
C ASN A 18 10.22 -2.64 -6.82
N SER A 19 9.06 -2.07 -7.22
CA SER A 19 9.05 -0.83 -8.01
C SER A 19 9.60 0.37 -7.23
N ILE A 20 9.26 0.48 -5.94
CA ILE A 20 9.76 1.52 -5.03
C ILE A 20 11.27 1.40 -4.87
N GLU A 21 11.77 0.20 -4.53
CA GLU A 21 13.20 -0.06 -4.28
C GLU A 21 14.07 0.22 -5.51
N ASN A 22 13.56 -0.12 -6.71
CA ASN A 22 14.26 0.15 -7.97
C ASN A 22 14.00 1.57 -8.51
N LYS A 23 13.30 2.43 -7.77
CA LYS A 23 12.97 3.82 -8.16
C LYS A 23 12.41 3.93 -9.58
N LYS A 24 11.60 2.94 -9.99
CA LYS A 24 11.14 2.80 -11.37
C LYS A 24 10.15 3.90 -11.79
N GLY A 25 9.55 4.61 -10.82
CA GLY A 25 8.55 5.65 -11.06
C GLY A 25 7.29 5.07 -11.72
N SER A 26 6.50 4.30 -10.97
CA SER A 26 5.32 3.60 -11.49
C SER A 26 4.02 4.14 -10.92
N LEU A 27 2.94 4.01 -11.70
CA LEU A 27 1.56 4.24 -11.27
C LEU A 27 0.83 2.90 -11.20
N PHE A 28 0.16 2.65 -10.07
CA PHE A 28 -0.60 1.43 -9.84
C PHE A 28 -2.05 1.77 -9.51
N PHE A 29 -2.97 0.95 -9.99
CA PHE A 29 -4.36 0.94 -9.56
C PHE A 29 -4.60 -0.35 -8.79
N LEU A 30 -5.12 -0.23 -7.58
CA LEU A 30 -5.57 -1.37 -6.79
C LEU A 30 -7.10 -1.39 -6.90
N ASP A 31 -7.64 -2.51 -7.37
CA ASP A 31 -9.07 -2.74 -7.43
C ASP A 31 -9.36 -4.03 -6.69
N ALA A 32 -10.18 -3.94 -5.66
CA ALA A 32 -10.49 -5.07 -4.83
C ALA A 32 -11.93 -4.96 -4.31
N PRO A 33 -12.68 -6.07 -4.22
CA PRO A 33 -14.01 -6.06 -3.61
C PRO A 33 -13.95 -5.48 -2.18
N GLY A 34 -15.02 -4.78 -1.78
CA GLY A 34 -15.10 -4.23 -0.42
C GLY A 34 -14.82 -5.28 0.66
N GLY A 35 -14.01 -4.94 1.65
CA GLY A 35 -13.66 -5.83 2.78
C GLY A 35 -12.45 -6.73 2.55
N THR A 36 -11.78 -6.66 1.39
CA THR A 36 -10.60 -7.49 1.07
C THR A 36 -9.28 -6.94 1.62
N GLY A 37 -9.33 -6.00 2.57
CA GLY A 37 -8.13 -5.49 3.24
C GLY A 37 -7.27 -4.57 2.38
N GLU A 38 -7.85 -3.92 1.37
CA GLU A 38 -7.17 -2.94 0.53
C GLU A 38 -6.49 -1.83 1.34
N THR A 39 -7.22 -1.27 2.31
CA THR A 39 -6.70 -0.29 3.26
C THR A 39 -5.51 -0.83 4.06
N PHE A 40 -5.55 -2.10 4.46
CA PHE A 40 -4.43 -2.72 5.17
C PHE A 40 -3.17 -2.79 4.30
N LEU A 41 -3.32 -3.12 3.02
CA LEU A 41 -2.22 -3.17 2.07
C LEU A 41 -1.60 -1.77 1.85
N LEU A 42 -2.45 -0.76 1.66
CA LEU A 42 -2.01 0.63 1.49
C LEU A 42 -1.26 1.13 2.73
N ASN A 43 -1.77 0.86 3.93
CA ASN A 43 -1.13 1.28 5.18
C ASN A 43 0.22 0.59 5.39
N LEU A 44 0.34 -0.67 4.98
CA LEU A 44 1.60 -1.41 5.05
C LEU A 44 2.64 -0.83 4.08
N LEU A 45 2.24 -0.51 2.84
CA LEU A 45 3.13 0.11 1.86
C LEU A 45 3.59 1.50 2.32
N LEU A 46 2.66 2.34 2.80
CA LEU A 46 2.99 3.65 3.38
C LEU A 46 3.96 3.51 4.55
N SER A 47 3.73 2.55 5.44
CA SER A 47 4.61 2.27 6.57
C SER A 47 5.99 1.83 6.11
N LYS A 48 6.09 0.97 5.08
CA LYS A 48 7.36 0.50 4.53
C LYS A 48 8.18 1.64 3.92
N VAL A 49 7.55 2.52 3.13
CA VAL A 49 8.20 3.70 2.54
C VAL A 49 8.72 4.64 3.64
N ARG A 50 7.87 4.97 4.64
CA ARG A 50 8.26 5.81 5.77
C ARG A 50 9.36 5.18 6.62
N TYR A 51 9.31 3.88 6.84
CA TYR A 51 10.34 3.14 7.57
C TYR A 51 11.71 3.21 6.87
N ASN A 52 11.72 3.21 5.54
CA ASN A 52 12.95 3.40 4.76
C ASN A 52 13.47 4.85 4.77
N GLY A 53 12.76 5.79 5.41
CA GLY A 53 13.11 7.22 5.44
C GLY A 53 12.63 8.02 4.23
N ASP A 54 11.85 7.39 3.34
CA ASP A 54 11.28 8.04 2.16
C ASP A 54 9.94 8.73 2.48
N ILE A 55 9.53 9.66 1.61
CA ILE A 55 8.27 10.41 1.77
C ILE A 55 7.11 9.60 1.19
N ALA A 56 6.12 9.29 2.04
CA ALA A 56 4.88 8.61 1.64
C ALA A 56 3.65 9.50 1.92
N LEU A 57 2.96 9.93 0.86
CA LEU A 57 1.74 10.74 0.93
C LEU A 57 0.51 9.88 0.67
N ALA A 58 -0.42 9.87 1.62
CA ALA A 58 -1.73 9.25 1.47
C ALA A 58 -2.78 10.33 1.18
N VAL A 59 -3.59 10.14 0.15
CA VAL A 59 -4.67 11.07 -0.23
C VAL A 59 -5.96 10.29 -0.31
N ALA A 60 -6.99 10.79 0.36
CA ALA A 60 -8.34 10.24 0.30
C ALA A 60 -9.32 11.33 -0.15
N PRO A 61 -10.31 10.99 -1.00
CA PRO A 61 -11.28 11.96 -1.52
C PRO A 61 -12.31 12.43 -0.46
N SER A 62 -12.39 11.76 0.70
CA SER A 62 -13.23 12.19 1.84
C SER A 62 -12.44 12.17 3.13
N GLY A 63 -12.78 13.06 4.07
CA GLY A 63 -12.15 13.13 5.38
C GLY A 63 -12.30 11.82 6.19
N ILE A 64 -13.41 11.10 6.01
CA ILE A 64 -13.64 9.80 6.67
C ILE A 64 -12.68 8.73 6.13
N ALA A 65 -12.46 8.73 4.82
CA ALA A 65 -11.51 7.80 4.19
C ALA A 65 -10.06 8.14 4.57
N ALA A 66 -9.73 9.42 4.80
CA ALA A 66 -8.40 9.83 5.25
C ALA A 66 -8.05 9.26 6.63
N THR A 67 -9.03 9.12 7.54
CA THR A 67 -8.81 8.56 8.88
C THR A 67 -8.40 7.07 8.87
N LEU A 68 -8.67 6.36 7.76
CA LEU A 68 -8.36 4.94 7.64
C LEU A 68 -6.94 4.67 7.10
N LEU A 69 -6.22 5.70 6.63
CA LEU A 69 -4.89 5.64 6.01
C LEU A 69 -3.79 6.16 6.94
#